data_AF-A0AA36MBE6-F1
#
_entry.id   AF-A0AA36MBE6-F1
#
_cell.length_a   1.000
_cell.length_b   1.000
_cell.length_c   1.000
_cell.angle_alpha   90.00
_cell.angle_beta   90.00
_cell.angle_gamma   90.00
#
_symmetry.space_group_name_H-M   'P 1'
#
loop_
_entity.id
_entity.type
_entity.pdbx_description
1 polymer ?
#
loop_
_entity_poly.entity_id
_entity_poly.type
_entity_poly.pdbx_seq_one_letter_code
_entity_poly.pdbx_strand_id
1 'polypeptide(L)'
;MSKENDTIKGDSHVAPPKVKPDEKVAVNAAEKVGEEAEGKIKFLCWKLHKKTRFRKQLLPMEPLCCLSSAIIREGAGSAAFLEFCGALITTAVIYLHVWKKHFELWAPLPRHSIKEFFLHPAFYHIICVHNAILALSILFLALALCTFSKSLMTIKYYYCHVSLILHLLALLFSLYVLCTPGTIKWTYTAAALVFCFSAQIVLELWAIAVIGACKDFFKMVDTFSSMAGV
;
A
#
# COMPACT_ATOMS: atom_id res chain seq x y z
N MET A 1 31.67 -54.52 -46.22
CA MET A 1 32.20 -55.43 -45.18
C MET A 1 31.87 -54.80 -43.83
N SER A 2 30.88 -55.37 -43.12
CA SER A 2 31.00 -56.02 -41.80
C SER A 2 31.22 -55.02 -40.65
N LYS A 3 30.23 -54.83 -39.75
CA LYS A 3 30.10 -55.45 -38.39
C LYS A 3 31.20 -54.97 -37.43
N GLU A 4 31.04 -54.62 -36.15
CA GLU A 4 30.03 -54.87 -35.11
C GLU A 4 30.30 -53.91 -33.90
N ASN A 5 29.31 -53.81 -33.01
CA ASN A 5 29.21 -53.23 -31.66
C ASN A 5 30.47 -52.91 -30.81
N ASP A 6 30.36 -51.89 -29.94
CA ASP A 6 30.29 -52.15 -28.49
C ASP A 6 29.76 -50.99 -27.62
N THR A 7 29.25 -51.40 -26.47
CA THR A 7 28.27 -50.77 -25.58
C THR A 7 28.93 -50.24 -24.32
N ILE A 8 28.62 -49.02 -23.83
CA ILE A 8 28.58 -48.74 -22.37
C ILE A 8 27.40 -47.80 -22.06
N LYS A 9 26.57 -48.28 -21.14
CA LYS A 9 25.29 -47.77 -20.65
C LYS A 9 25.52 -47.19 -19.25
N GLY A 10 24.92 -46.04 -18.93
CA GLY A 10 25.12 -45.41 -17.62
C GLY A 10 24.19 -44.24 -17.29
N ASP A 11 22.90 -44.30 -17.65
CA ASP A 11 21.91 -43.34 -17.18
C ASP A 11 21.46 -43.68 -15.75
N SER A 12 21.95 -42.91 -14.80
CA SER A 12 21.47 -42.92 -13.41
C SER A 12 20.15 -42.15 -13.33
N HIS A 13 19.03 -42.84 -13.56
CA HIS A 13 17.70 -42.33 -13.25
C HIS A 13 17.53 -42.24 -11.72
N VAL A 14 17.81 -41.07 -11.15
CA VAL A 14 17.33 -40.69 -9.82
C VAL A 14 15.82 -40.50 -9.92
N ALA A 15 15.06 -41.41 -9.31
CA ALA A 15 13.60 -41.30 -9.23
C ALA A 15 13.19 -40.05 -8.45
N PRO A 16 12.21 -39.26 -8.93
CA PRO A 16 11.71 -38.11 -8.18
C PRO A 16 11.01 -38.58 -6.89
N PRO A 17 11.13 -37.82 -5.79
CA PRO A 17 10.57 -38.19 -4.51
C PRO A 17 9.04 -38.34 -4.58
N LYS A 18 8.51 -39.40 -3.95
CA LYS A 18 7.08 -39.65 -3.82
C LYS A 18 6.45 -38.60 -2.90
N VAL A 19 5.89 -37.55 -3.51
CA VAL A 19 5.07 -36.52 -2.83
C VAL A 19 3.81 -37.16 -2.26
N LYS A 20 3.55 -36.95 -0.97
CA LYS A 20 2.39 -37.49 -0.23
C LYS A 20 1.08 -36.95 -0.83
N PRO A 21 -0.02 -37.72 -0.79
CA PRO A 21 -1.28 -37.35 -1.42
C PRO A 21 -1.85 -36.00 -0.93
N ASP A 22 -1.60 -35.63 0.32
CA ASP A 22 -2.10 -34.39 0.92
C ASP A 22 -1.39 -33.12 0.39
N GLU A 23 -0.13 -33.27 -0.04
CA GLU A 23 0.70 -32.18 -0.58
C GLU A 23 0.36 -31.90 -2.05
N LYS A 24 -0.06 -32.92 -2.80
CA LYS A 24 -0.59 -32.74 -4.17
C LYS A 24 -1.88 -31.92 -4.20
N VAL A 25 -2.72 -32.04 -3.18
CA VAL A 25 -3.97 -31.26 -3.08
C VAL A 25 -3.66 -29.77 -2.85
N ALA A 26 -2.65 -29.45 -2.03
CA ALA A 26 -2.23 -28.09 -1.77
C ALA A 26 -1.58 -27.40 -2.98
N VAL A 27 -0.74 -28.13 -3.74
CA VAL A 27 -0.11 -27.61 -4.96
C VAL A 27 -1.16 -27.33 -6.04
N ASN A 28 -2.12 -28.25 -6.23
CA ASN A 28 -3.21 -28.07 -7.21
C ASN A 28 -4.15 -26.92 -6.83
N ALA A 29 -4.32 -26.63 -5.53
CA ALA A 29 -5.08 -25.48 -5.07
C ALA A 29 -4.33 -24.15 -5.29
N ALA A 30 -3.01 -24.12 -5.06
CA ALA A 30 -2.18 -22.94 -5.34
C ALA A 30 -2.08 -22.63 -6.84
N GLU A 31 -2.01 -23.66 -7.69
CA GLU A 31 -2.01 -23.53 -9.14
C GLU A 31 -3.34 -22.97 -9.66
N LYS A 32 -4.48 -23.45 -9.12
CA LYS A 32 -5.81 -22.88 -9.42
C LYS A 32 -5.95 -21.41 -9.01
N VAL A 33 -5.37 -21.00 -7.87
CA VAL A 33 -5.38 -19.58 -7.44
C VAL A 33 -4.49 -18.73 -8.35
N GLY A 34 -3.38 -19.28 -8.84
CA GLY A 34 -2.51 -18.64 -9.83
C GLY A 34 -3.19 -18.42 -11.18
N GLU A 35 -3.93 -19.42 -11.69
CA GLU A 35 -4.69 -19.30 -12.94
C GLU A 35 -5.85 -18.30 -12.84
N GLU A 36 -6.53 -18.22 -11.68
CA GLU A 36 -7.58 -17.22 -11.45
C GLU A 36 -7.00 -15.80 -11.38
N ALA A 37 -5.81 -15.63 -10.80
CA ALA A 37 -5.09 -14.36 -10.77
C ALA A 37 -4.61 -13.93 -12.16
N GLU A 38 -4.07 -14.85 -12.97
CA GLU A 38 -3.72 -14.58 -14.36
C GLU A 38 -4.93 -14.18 -15.20
N GLY A 39 -6.08 -14.85 -15.02
CA GLY A 39 -7.33 -14.50 -15.69
C GLY A 39 -7.79 -13.08 -15.35
N LYS A 40 -7.68 -12.68 -14.08
CA LYS A 40 -7.98 -11.30 -13.64
C LYS A 40 -6.99 -10.29 -14.21
N ILE A 41 -5.71 -10.61 -14.29
CA ILE A 41 -4.67 -9.73 -14.87
C ILE A 41 -4.87 -9.58 -16.38
N LYS A 42 -5.13 -10.66 -17.12
CA LYS A 42 -5.45 -10.63 -18.55
C LYS A 42 -6.74 -9.86 -18.83
N PHE A 43 -7.75 -10.00 -17.97
CA PHE A 43 -8.97 -9.21 -18.03
C PHE A 43 -8.72 -7.72 -17.77
N LEU A 44 -7.89 -7.37 -16.78
CA LEU A 44 -7.44 -6.00 -16.53
C LEU A 44 -6.67 -5.42 -17.73
N CYS A 45 -5.78 -6.22 -18.33
CA CYS A 45 -5.00 -5.83 -19.50
C CYS A 45 -5.89 -5.63 -20.75
N TRP A 46 -6.88 -6.50 -20.95
CA TRP A 46 -7.89 -6.34 -22.00
C TRP A 46 -8.79 -5.11 -21.75
N LYS A 47 -9.15 -4.84 -20.49
CA LYS A 47 -9.93 -3.65 -20.11
C LYS A 47 -9.12 -2.35 -20.33
N LEU A 48 -7.81 -2.39 -20.08
CA LEU A 48 -6.87 -1.30 -20.42
C LEU A 48 -6.79 -1.08 -21.94
N HIS A 49 -6.72 -2.16 -22.73
CA HIS A 49 -6.69 -2.10 -24.20
C HIS A 49 -8.03 -1.67 -24.83
N LYS A 50 -9.17 -1.96 -24.18
CA LYS A 50 -10.47 -1.46 -24.61
C LYS A 50 -10.61 0.05 -24.36
N LYS A 51 -9.95 0.55 -23.32
CA LYS A 51 -9.94 1.98 -22.94
C LYS A 51 -9.10 2.86 -23.86
N THR A 52 -8.04 2.34 -24.47
CA THR A 52 -7.31 3.03 -25.56
C THR A 52 -8.16 3.20 -26.82
N ARG A 53 -9.18 2.36 -27.04
CA ARG A 53 -10.11 2.53 -28.17
C ARG A 53 -11.08 3.71 -27.95
N PHE A 54 -11.52 3.96 -26.71
CA PHE A 54 -12.30 5.16 -26.34
C PHE A 54 -11.53 6.48 -26.54
N ARG A 55 -10.19 6.42 -26.51
CA ARG A 55 -9.30 7.57 -26.74
C ARG A 55 -9.51 8.24 -28.11
N LYS A 56 -10.03 7.52 -29.11
CA LYS A 56 -10.27 8.08 -30.45
C LYS A 56 -11.53 8.95 -30.58
N GLN A 57 -12.44 8.92 -29.60
CA GLN A 57 -13.66 9.75 -29.60
C GLN A 57 -13.55 11.00 -28.70
N LEU A 58 -12.52 11.09 -27.85
CA LEU A 58 -12.25 12.23 -26.96
C LEU A 58 -11.38 13.34 -27.59
N LEU A 59 -11.17 13.33 -28.91
CA LEU A 59 -10.25 14.22 -29.62
C LEU A 59 -10.54 15.74 -29.56
N PRO A 60 -11.76 16.27 -29.31
CA PRO A 60 -11.94 17.73 -29.27
C PRO A 60 -11.61 18.38 -27.91
N MET A 61 -11.28 17.62 -26.86
CA MET A 61 -10.97 18.14 -25.50
C MET A 61 -9.47 18.03 -25.11
N GLU A 62 -8.61 17.57 -26.02
CA GLU A 62 -7.23 17.17 -25.73
C GLU A 62 -6.30 18.25 -25.11
N PRO A 63 -6.30 19.54 -25.50
CA PRO A 63 -5.27 20.46 -25.00
C PRO A 63 -5.46 20.86 -23.53
N LEU A 64 -6.70 20.97 -23.02
CA LEU A 64 -6.96 21.23 -21.59
C LEU A 64 -6.88 19.96 -20.75
N CYS A 65 -7.31 18.82 -21.30
CA CYS A 65 -7.24 17.54 -20.61
C CYS A 65 -5.80 17.04 -20.44
N CYS A 66 -4.87 17.31 -21.35
CA CYS A 66 -3.50 16.80 -21.25
C CYS A 66 -2.67 17.51 -20.17
N LEU A 67 -2.72 18.84 -20.08
CA LEU A 67 -1.94 19.58 -19.09
C LEU A 67 -2.54 19.45 -17.68
N SER A 68 -3.86 19.61 -17.53
CA SER A 68 -4.52 19.46 -16.23
C SER A 68 -4.45 18.01 -15.72
N SER A 69 -4.65 17.01 -16.59
CA SER A 69 -4.49 15.60 -16.21
C SER A 69 -3.05 15.25 -15.86
N ALA A 70 -2.04 15.82 -16.54
CA ALA A 70 -0.63 15.61 -16.20
C ALA A 70 -0.32 16.17 -14.81
N ILE A 71 -0.68 17.43 -14.53
CA ILE A 71 -0.46 18.07 -13.23
C ILE A 71 -1.17 17.31 -12.11
N ILE A 72 -2.42 16.88 -12.34
CA ILE A 72 -3.22 16.15 -11.36
C ILE A 72 -2.64 14.75 -11.10
N ARG A 73 -2.18 14.07 -12.15
CA ARG A 73 -1.57 12.74 -12.03
C ARG A 73 -0.18 12.80 -11.39
N GLU A 74 0.62 13.80 -11.70
CA GLU A 74 1.92 14.04 -11.06
C GLU A 74 1.76 14.50 -9.61
N GLY A 75 0.75 15.32 -9.33
CA GLY A 75 0.34 15.68 -7.97
C GLY A 75 -0.04 14.44 -7.16
N ALA A 76 -0.94 13.60 -7.68
CA ALA A 76 -1.35 12.37 -6.99
C ALA A 76 -0.20 11.37 -6.85
N GLY A 77 0.68 11.29 -7.85
CA GLY A 77 1.88 10.46 -7.82
C GLY A 77 2.89 10.92 -6.77
N SER A 78 3.09 12.23 -6.63
CA SER A 78 3.96 12.80 -5.61
C SER A 78 3.35 12.66 -4.20
N ALA A 79 2.03 12.76 -4.05
CA ALA A 79 1.32 12.42 -2.82
C ALA A 79 1.58 10.97 -2.40
N ALA A 80 1.37 10.02 -3.32
CA ALA A 80 1.66 8.62 -3.09
C ALA A 80 3.13 8.36 -2.70
N PHE A 81 4.06 9.03 -3.39
CA PHE A 81 5.49 8.90 -3.12
C PHE A 81 5.87 9.43 -1.73
N LEU A 82 5.38 10.60 -1.34
CA LEU A 82 5.69 11.18 -0.04
C LEU A 82 5.04 10.39 1.11
N GLU A 83 3.80 9.90 0.94
CA GLU A 83 3.17 8.99 1.89
C GLU A 83 3.99 7.70 2.06
N PHE A 84 4.49 7.12 0.96
CA PHE A 84 5.35 5.94 0.99
C PHE A 84 6.66 6.20 1.73
N CYS A 85 7.33 7.31 1.44
CA CYS A 85 8.55 7.71 2.16
C CYS A 85 8.30 7.93 3.65
N GLY A 86 7.20 8.59 4.01
CA GLY A 86 6.79 8.78 5.40
C GLY A 86 6.54 7.46 6.14
N ALA A 87 5.88 6.51 5.48
CA ALA A 87 5.65 5.16 6.00
C ALA A 87 6.97 4.40 6.23
N LEU A 88 7.91 4.48 5.28
CA LEU A 88 9.23 3.86 5.41
C LEU A 88 10.05 4.46 6.55
N ILE A 89 10.11 5.78 6.66
CA ILE A 89 10.82 6.48 7.73
C ILE A 89 10.24 6.09 9.08
N THR A 90 8.91 6.12 9.21
CA THR A 90 8.23 5.76 10.46
C THR A 90 8.51 4.30 10.83
N THR A 91 8.44 3.39 9.87
CA THR A 91 8.75 1.96 10.09
C THR A 91 10.21 1.76 10.50
N ALA A 92 11.15 2.49 9.90
CA ALA A 92 12.56 2.43 10.28
C ALA A 92 12.80 2.94 11.71
N VAL A 93 12.15 4.04 12.12
CA VAL A 93 12.22 4.56 13.49
C VAL A 93 11.68 3.55 14.50
N ILE A 94 10.56 2.90 14.19
CA ILE A 94 9.98 1.85 15.02
C ILE A 94 10.94 0.66 15.11
N TYR A 95 11.47 0.19 13.98
CA TYR A 95 12.42 -0.92 13.93
C TYR A 95 13.66 -0.64 14.79
N LEU A 96 14.25 0.55 14.70
CA LEU A 96 15.39 0.96 15.53
C LEU A 96 15.04 1.00 17.03
N HIS A 97 13.82 1.42 17.38
CA HIS A 97 13.36 1.40 18.77
C HIS A 97 13.19 -0.03 19.30
N VAL A 98 12.60 -0.91 18.48
CA VAL A 98 12.36 -2.32 18.77
C VAL A 98 13.69 -3.08 18.93
N TRP A 99 14.64 -2.88 18.01
CA TRP A 99 15.95 -3.53 18.01
C TRP A 99 16.73 -3.26 19.30
N LYS A 100 16.70 -2.02 19.80
CA LYS A 100 17.41 -1.63 21.04
C LYS A 100 16.83 -2.24 22.31
N LYS A 101 15.57 -2.67 22.31
CA LYS A 101 14.86 -3.12 23.52
C LYS A 101 14.70 -4.64 23.63
N HIS A 102 15.27 -5.43 22.70
CA HIS A 102 15.15 -6.90 22.68
C HIS A 102 13.70 -7.38 22.88
N PHE A 103 12.90 -7.16 21.84
CA PHE A 103 11.45 -7.23 21.89
C PHE A 103 10.90 -8.65 22.16
N GLU A 104 10.08 -8.79 23.20
CA GLU A 104 9.18 -9.95 23.35
C GLU A 104 7.92 -9.72 22.50
N LEU A 105 7.66 -10.61 21.55
CA LEU A 105 6.59 -10.48 20.55
C LEU A 105 5.18 -10.39 21.18
N TRP A 106 5.04 -10.85 22.43
CA TRP A 106 3.77 -10.92 23.17
C TRP A 106 3.99 -10.63 24.66
N ALA A 107 4.26 -9.37 25.01
CA ALA A 107 4.20 -8.93 26.40
C ALA A 107 2.73 -8.82 26.88
N PRO A 108 2.43 -9.16 28.14
CA PRO A 108 1.08 -9.05 28.69
C PRO A 108 0.62 -7.59 28.73
N LEU A 109 -0.61 -7.33 28.27
CA LEU A 109 -1.21 -5.99 28.23
C LEU A 109 -1.22 -5.32 29.61
N PRO A 110 -0.78 -4.05 29.73
CA PRO A 110 -0.79 -3.32 30.98
C PRO A 110 -2.24 -3.08 31.42
N ARG A 111 -2.60 -3.53 32.62
CA ARG A 111 -3.99 -3.50 33.12
C ARG A 111 -4.39 -2.16 33.78
N HIS A 112 -3.43 -1.30 34.14
CA HIS A 112 -3.70 -0.21 35.09
C HIS A 112 -3.27 1.20 34.65
N SER A 113 -2.46 1.38 33.59
CA SER A 113 -2.00 2.72 33.19
C SER A 113 -1.94 2.94 31.69
N ILE A 114 -2.61 4.00 31.24
CA ILE A 114 -2.60 4.48 29.84
C ILE A 114 -1.18 4.91 29.42
N LYS A 115 -0.35 5.35 30.37
CA LYS A 115 1.04 5.77 30.10
C LYS A 115 1.94 4.58 29.74
N GLU A 116 1.68 3.42 30.34
CA GLU A 116 2.40 2.17 30.04
C GLU A 116 2.04 1.63 28.66
N PHE A 117 0.83 1.92 28.16
CA PHE A 117 0.41 1.54 26.82
C PHE A 117 1.30 2.14 25.72
N PHE A 118 1.78 3.37 25.89
CA PHE A 118 2.70 4.02 24.94
C PHE A 118 4.07 3.34 24.88
N LEU A 119 4.51 2.74 25.99
CA LEU A 119 5.72 1.93 26.02
C LEU A 119 5.49 0.50 25.53
N HIS A 120 4.23 0.07 25.47
CA HIS A 120 3.89 -1.31 25.16
C HIS A 120 4.10 -1.61 23.67
N PRO A 121 4.64 -2.80 23.34
CA PRO A 121 4.68 -3.35 21.98
C PRO A 121 3.43 -3.13 21.13
N ALA A 122 2.26 -3.21 21.76
CA ALA A 122 0.96 -3.08 21.11
C ALA A 122 0.79 -1.74 20.36
N PHE A 123 1.26 -0.63 20.91
CA PHE A 123 1.16 0.67 20.25
C PHE A 123 1.93 0.69 18.92
N TYR A 124 3.14 0.13 18.91
CA TYR A 124 3.97 0.01 17.71
C TYR A 124 3.38 -0.95 16.67
N HIS A 125 2.75 -2.04 17.11
CA HIS A 125 2.03 -2.93 16.19
C HIS A 125 0.87 -2.25 15.49
N ILE A 126 0.09 -1.41 16.20
CA ILE A 126 -0.99 -0.64 15.60
C ILE A 126 -0.45 0.28 14.50
N ILE A 127 0.67 0.96 14.73
CA ILE A 127 1.31 1.82 13.72
C ILE A 127 1.83 1.00 12.54
N CYS A 128 2.44 -0.16 12.77
CA CYS A 128 2.89 -1.05 11.69
C CYS A 128 1.72 -1.55 10.83
N VAL A 129 0.61 -1.95 11.46
CA VAL A 129 -0.63 -2.35 10.74
C VAL A 129 -1.17 -1.17 9.94
N HIS A 130 -1.18 0.03 10.53
CA HIS A 130 -1.58 1.25 9.82
C HIS A 130 -0.69 1.51 8.60
N ASN A 131 0.63 1.41 8.72
CA ASN A 131 1.58 1.57 7.60
C ASN A 131 1.36 0.51 6.49
N ALA A 132 0.98 -0.72 6.85
CA ALA A 132 0.63 -1.74 5.87
C ALA A 132 -0.66 -1.38 5.11
N ILE A 133 -1.69 -0.88 5.82
CA ILE A 133 -2.93 -0.39 5.20
C ILE A 133 -2.62 0.82 4.31
N LEU A 134 -1.72 1.72 4.73
CA LEU A 134 -1.28 2.87 3.94
C LEU A 134 -0.64 2.42 2.63
N ALA A 135 0.26 1.43 2.66
CA ALA A 135 0.86 0.85 1.47
C ALA A 135 -0.18 0.26 0.51
N LEU A 136 -1.19 -0.45 1.03
CA LEU A 136 -2.31 -0.93 0.22
C LEU A 136 -3.13 0.23 -0.38
N SER A 137 -3.34 1.31 0.38
CA SER A 137 -4.04 2.50 -0.10
C SER A 137 -3.30 3.18 -1.27
N ILE A 138 -1.97 3.18 -1.24
CA ILE A 138 -1.12 3.71 -2.31
C ILE A 138 -1.27 2.88 -3.58
N LEU A 139 -1.32 1.54 -3.46
CA LEU A 139 -1.62 0.66 -4.60
C LEU A 139 -3.01 0.94 -5.16
N PHE A 140 -4.02 1.16 -4.32
CA PHE A 140 -5.35 1.54 -4.78
C PHE A 140 -5.36 2.89 -5.50
N LEU A 141 -4.58 3.87 -5.06
CA LEU A 141 -4.42 5.15 -5.74
C LEU A 141 -3.77 4.97 -7.12
N ALA A 142 -2.69 4.18 -7.22
CA ALA A 142 -2.05 3.88 -8.50
C ALA A 142 -3.04 3.19 -9.47
N LEU A 143 -3.82 2.22 -8.98
CA LEU A 143 -4.88 1.57 -9.74
C LEU A 143 -5.99 2.55 -10.14
N ALA A 144 -6.39 3.47 -9.25
CA ALA A 144 -7.39 4.49 -9.52
C ALA A 144 -6.95 5.42 -10.65
N LEU A 145 -5.68 5.82 -10.66
CA LEU A 145 -5.09 6.66 -11.70
C LEU A 145 -4.99 5.92 -13.05
N CYS A 146 -4.61 4.64 -13.05
CA CYS A 146 -4.55 3.84 -14.28
C CYS A 146 -5.96 3.53 -14.85
N THR A 147 -6.91 3.21 -13.98
CA THR A 147 -8.27 2.78 -14.37
C THR A 147 -9.26 3.93 -14.45
N PHE A 148 -8.90 5.15 -14.07
CA PHE A 148 -9.79 6.32 -13.90
C PHE A 148 -11.08 5.95 -13.15
N SER A 149 -10.94 5.14 -12.10
CA SER A 149 -12.09 4.66 -11.32
C SER A 149 -12.43 5.68 -10.22
N LYS A 150 -13.61 6.29 -10.31
CA LYS A 150 -14.13 7.23 -9.29
C LYS A 150 -14.28 6.58 -7.92
N SER A 151 -14.72 5.32 -7.88
CA SER A 151 -14.95 4.59 -6.63
C SER A 151 -13.64 4.40 -5.86
N LEU A 152 -12.56 4.01 -6.56
CA LEU A 152 -11.25 3.84 -5.92
C LEU A 152 -10.68 5.17 -5.43
N MET A 153 -10.84 6.25 -6.20
CA MET A 153 -10.41 7.60 -5.79
C MET A 153 -11.17 8.07 -4.54
N THR A 154 -12.47 7.77 -4.48
CA THR A 154 -13.32 8.12 -3.33
C THR A 154 -12.92 7.34 -2.08
N ILE A 155 -12.60 6.05 -2.21
CA ILE A 155 -12.11 5.23 -1.10
C ILE A 155 -10.80 5.81 -0.55
N LYS A 156 -9.83 6.13 -1.42
CA LYS A 156 -8.56 6.75 -0.99
C LYS A 156 -8.80 8.11 -0.32
N TYR A 157 -9.72 8.93 -0.83
CA TYR A 157 -10.08 10.21 -0.22
C TYR A 157 -10.62 10.03 1.21
N TYR A 158 -11.53 9.07 1.45
CA TYR A 158 -12.01 8.77 2.80
C TYR A 158 -10.92 8.21 3.70
N TYR A 159 -10.05 7.36 3.16
CA TYR A 159 -8.92 6.81 3.89
C TYR A 159 -7.97 7.92 4.39
N CYS A 160 -7.64 8.92 3.56
CA CYS A 160 -6.80 10.05 4.00
C CYS A 160 -7.43 10.84 5.17
N HIS A 161 -8.75 11.03 5.18
CA HIS A 161 -9.45 11.66 6.31
C HIS A 161 -9.34 10.83 7.60
N VAL A 162 -9.58 9.51 7.50
CA VAL A 162 -9.46 8.61 8.66
C VAL A 162 -8.01 8.56 9.14
N SER A 163 -7.05 8.47 8.22
CA SER A 163 -5.60 8.48 8.50
C SER A 163 -5.18 9.76 9.22
N LEU A 164 -5.65 10.92 8.76
CA LEU A 164 -5.39 12.20 9.42
C LEU A 164 -5.88 12.22 10.86
N ILE A 165 -7.10 11.73 11.12
CA ILE A 165 -7.66 11.64 12.49
C ILE A 165 -6.80 10.72 13.35
N LEU A 166 -6.40 9.56 12.83
CA LEU A 166 -5.54 8.62 13.56
C LEU A 166 -4.18 9.23 13.91
N HIS A 167 -3.54 9.94 12.97
CA HIS A 167 -2.27 10.61 13.23
C HIS A 167 -2.40 11.78 14.22
N LEU A 168 -3.50 12.54 14.17
CA LEU A 168 -3.79 13.59 15.15
C LEU A 168 -3.96 13.00 16.55
N LEU A 169 -4.75 11.93 16.68
CA LEU A 169 -4.95 11.24 17.95
C LEU A 169 -3.62 10.66 18.48
N ALA A 170 -2.83 10.02 17.61
CA ALA A 170 -1.53 9.47 17.97
C ALA A 170 -0.54 10.57 18.41
N LEU A 171 -0.52 11.72 17.73
CA LEU A 171 0.31 12.86 18.10
C LEU A 171 -0.10 13.43 19.47
N LEU A 172 -1.39 13.72 19.67
CA LEU A 172 -1.91 14.25 20.92
C LEU A 172 -1.65 13.28 22.08
N PHE A 173 -1.85 11.98 21.85
CA PHE A 173 -1.56 10.94 22.81
C PHE A 173 -0.07 10.90 23.18
N SER A 174 0.82 10.94 22.17
CA SER A 174 2.27 10.93 22.37
C SER A 174 2.73 12.15 23.16
N LEU A 175 2.22 13.34 22.82
CA LEU A 175 2.52 14.59 23.52
C LEU A 175 2.00 14.56 24.95
N TYR A 176 0.78 14.08 25.18
CA TYR A 176 0.22 13.93 26.53
C TYR A 176 1.10 13.04 27.41
N VAL A 177 1.49 11.87 26.91
CA VAL A 177 2.35 10.94 27.65
C VAL A 177 3.72 11.55 27.94
N LEU A 178 4.34 12.23 26.98
CA LEU A 178 5.68 12.84 27.12
C LEU A 178 5.72 14.12 27.94
N CYS A 179 4.63 14.89 27.98
CA CYS A 179 4.55 16.14 28.74
C CYS A 179 4.09 15.92 30.20
N THR A 180 3.42 14.81 30.49
CA THR A 180 3.05 14.52 31.89
C THR A 180 4.28 14.13 32.72
N PRO A 181 4.46 14.69 33.93
CA PRO A 181 5.54 14.26 34.81
C PRO A 181 5.40 12.77 35.13
N GLY A 182 6.49 12.02 34.91
CA GLY A 182 6.52 10.56 35.02
C GLY A 182 7.91 10.00 34.72
N THR A 183 8.03 8.67 34.71
CA THR A 183 9.28 7.93 34.46
C THR A 183 9.73 7.96 33.00
N ILE A 184 8.87 8.39 32.08
CA ILE A 184 9.14 8.46 30.64
C ILE A 184 9.74 9.83 30.32
N LYS A 185 11.04 9.87 30.03
CA LYS A 185 11.74 11.08 29.59
C LYS A 185 11.72 11.20 28.06
N TRP A 186 11.89 12.43 27.58
CA TRP A 186 12.17 12.70 26.17
C TRP A 186 13.44 11.96 25.74
N THR A 187 13.25 10.95 24.90
CA THR A 187 14.34 10.21 24.25
C THR A 187 14.40 10.58 22.78
N TYR A 188 15.57 10.44 22.14
CA TYR A 188 15.72 10.72 20.71
C TYR A 188 14.72 9.96 19.84
N THR A 189 14.40 8.71 20.19
CA THR A 189 13.42 7.91 19.44
C THR A 189 11.98 8.40 19.63
N ALA A 190 11.61 8.83 20.84
CA ALA A 190 10.27 9.38 21.08
C ALA A 190 10.10 10.73 20.40
N ALA A 191 11.14 11.58 20.41
CA ALA A 191 11.15 12.84 19.68
C ALA A 191 11.06 12.62 18.16
N ALA A 192 11.80 11.65 17.62
CA ALA A 192 11.71 11.29 16.21
C ALA A 192 10.30 10.81 15.83
N LEU A 193 9.64 10.04 16.69
CA LEU A 193 8.30 9.51 16.46
C LEU A 193 7.23 10.61 16.49
N VAL A 194 7.34 11.56 17.43
CA VAL A 194 6.51 12.78 17.45
C VAL A 194 6.71 13.61 16.18
N PHE A 195 7.96 13.76 15.74
CA PHE A 195 8.28 14.44 14.48
C PHE A 195 7.66 13.73 13.28
N CYS A 196 7.78 12.39 13.19
CA CYS A 196 7.15 11.59 12.14
C CYS A 196 5.64 11.82 12.08
N PHE A 197 4.93 11.78 13.22
CA PHE A 197 3.48 12.05 13.24
C PHE A 197 3.14 13.47 12.80
N SER A 198 3.92 14.47 13.22
CA SER A 198 3.71 15.86 12.79
C SER A 198 3.92 16.04 11.29
N ALA A 199 4.98 15.44 10.73
CA ALA A 199 5.24 15.47 9.30
C ALA A 199 4.16 14.73 8.51
N GLN A 200 3.69 13.59 9.02
CA GLN A 200 2.64 12.81 8.37
C GLN A 200 1.32 13.57 8.33
N ILE A 201 0.98 14.36 9.35
CA ILE A 201 -0.21 15.23 9.33
C ILE A 201 -0.13 16.24 8.17
N VAL A 202 1.03 16.88 7.98
CA VAL A 202 1.25 17.82 6.87
C VAL A 202 1.10 17.12 5.52
N LEU A 203 1.68 15.91 5.39
CA LEU A 203 1.58 15.10 4.18
C LEU A 203 0.13 14.68 3.88
N GLU A 204 -0.64 14.26 4.89
CA GLU A 204 -2.04 13.85 4.74
C GLU A 204 -2.93 15.04 4.36
N LEU A 205 -2.72 16.22 4.95
CA LEU A 205 -3.44 17.44 4.56
C LEU A 205 -3.18 17.79 3.08
N TRP A 206 -1.92 17.68 2.66
CA TRP A 206 -1.55 17.89 1.27
C TRP A 206 -2.16 16.83 0.35
N ALA A 207 -2.12 15.56 0.75
CA ALA A 207 -2.74 14.46 0.01
C ALA A 207 -4.25 14.67 -0.14
N ILE A 208 -4.97 15.10 0.90
CA ILE A 208 -6.40 15.43 0.85
C ILE A 208 -6.67 16.52 -0.18
N ALA A 209 -5.86 17.59 -0.21
CA ALA A 209 -6.03 18.67 -1.18
C ALA A 209 -5.83 18.17 -2.63
N VAL A 210 -4.76 17.40 -2.86
CA VAL A 210 -4.45 16.85 -4.19
C VAL A 210 -5.50 15.84 -4.64
N ILE A 211 -5.84 14.86 -3.80
CA ILE A 211 -6.82 13.81 -4.11
C ILE A 211 -8.23 14.41 -4.26
N GLY A 212 -8.55 15.45 -3.48
CA GLY A 212 -9.77 16.25 -3.65
C GLY A 212 -9.85 16.85 -5.06
N ALA A 213 -8.80 17.52 -5.50
CA ALA A 213 -8.72 18.07 -6.86
C ALA A 213 -8.81 16.97 -7.94
N CYS A 214 -8.14 15.82 -7.73
CA CYS A 214 -8.25 14.66 -8.63
C CYS A 214 -9.69 14.16 -8.77
N LYS A 215 -10.41 14.07 -7.64
CA LYS A 215 -11.80 13.60 -7.59
C LYS A 215 -12.73 14.57 -8.32
N ASP A 216 -12.56 15.88 -8.13
CA ASP A 216 -13.36 16.90 -8.80
C ASP A 216 -13.11 16.91 -10.31
N PHE A 217 -11.85 16.76 -10.72
CA PHE A 217 -11.50 16.57 -12.12
C PHE A 217 -12.16 15.33 -12.74
N PHE A 218 -12.14 14.19 -12.03
CA PHE A 218 -12.78 12.96 -12.51
C PHE A 218 -14.31 13.10 -12.61
N LYS A 219 -14.92 13.90 -11.72
CA LYS A 219 -16.35 14.22 -11.79
C LYS A 219 -16.66 15.06 -13.03
N MET A 220 -15.84 16.06 -13.32
CA MET A 220 -15.97 16.92 -14.49
C MET A 220 -15.84 16.15 -15.80
N VAL A 221 -14.83 15.28 -15.93
CA VAL A 221 -14.61 14.46 -17.13
C VAL A 221 -15.81 13.56 -17.42
N ASP A 222 -16.40 12.97 -16.39
CA ASP A 222 -17.56 12.10 -16.55
C ASP A 222 -18.83 12.87 -16.94
N THR A 223 -19.04 14.07 -16.38
CA THR A 223 -20.15 14.93 -16.82
C THR A 223 -20.01 15.32 -18.28
N PHE A 224 -18.78 15.60 -18.75
CA PHE A 224 -18.54 15.86 -20.17
C PHE A 224 -18.78 14.63 -21.04
N SER A 225 -18.38 13.43 -20.60
CA SER A 225 -18.68 12.18 -21.31
C SER A 225 -20.18 11.96 -21.46
N SER A 226 -20.93 12.14 -20.35
CA SER A 226 -22.38 11.97 -20.35
C SER A 226 -23.10 12.98 -21.25
N MET A 227 -22.65 14.25 -21.28
CA MET A 227 -23.20 15.26 -22.19
C MET A 227 -22.85 14.99 -23.65
N ALA A 228 -21.69 14.36 -23.92
CA ALA A 228 -21.29 13.95 -25.27
C ALA A 228 -22.05 12.72 -25.79
N GLY A 229 -22.97 12.14 -25.00
CA GLY A 229 -23.80 11.01 -25.40
C GLY A 229 -23.05 9.67 -25.50
N VAL A 230 -21.92 9.54 -24.77
CA VAL A 230 -21.09 8.33 -24.69
C VAL A 230 -21.16 7.71 -23.31
#